data_AF-A0A3D9EFS9-F1
#
_entry.id   AF-A0A3D9EFS9-F1
#
_cell.length_a   1.000
_cell.length_b   1.000
_cell.length_c   1.000
_cell.angle_alpha   90.00
_cell.angle_beta   90.00
_cell.angle_gamma   90.00
#
_symmetry.space_group_name_H-M   'P 1'
#
loop_
_entity.id
_entity.type
_entity.pdbx_description
1 polymer ?
#
loop_
_entity_poly.entity_id
_entity_poly.type
_entity_poly.pdbx_seq_one_letter_code
_entity_poly.pdbx_strand_id
1 'polypeptide(L)'
;MPNVNQRSSNAQPITLHPALVQRCQATALLGEAVIRYQVSRSSGDRIHLLALASMANTLGALTAEDAEVIETTLAKPAQQHTGASA
;
A
#
# COMPACT_ATOMS: atom_id res chain seq x y z
N MET A 1 -56.35 3.67 -15.09
CA MET A 1 -55.60 3.72 -13.82
C MET A 1 -54.19 3.22 -14.07
N PRO A 2 -53.12 3.96 -13.73
CA PRO A 2 -51.76 3.47 -13.95
C PRO A 2 -51.39 2.47 -12.85
N ASN A 3 -50.99 1.26 -13.27
CA ASN A 3 -50.47 0.22 -12.39
C ASN A 3 -48.99 0.53 -12.10
N VAL A 4 -48.69 0.90 -10.86
CA VAL A 4 -47.33 1.21 -10.38
C VAL A 4 -46.59 -0.10 -10.21
N ASN A 5 -45.76 -0.46 -11.19
CA ASN A 5 -44.83 -1.57 -11.11
C ASN A 5 -43.64 -1.15 -10.23
N GLN A 6 -43.78 -1.34 -8.92
CA GLN A 6 -42.74 -1.06 -7.94
C GLN A 6 -41.63 -2.11 -8.05
N ARG A 7 -40.63 -1.84 -8.90
CA ARG A 7 -39.36 -2.58 -8.92
C ARG A 7 -38.66 -2.36 -7.58
N SER A 8 -38.78 -3.33 -6.67
CA SER A 8 -37.88 -3.42 -5.50
C SER A 8 -36.46 -3.58 -6.02
N SER A 9 -35.69 -2.51 -5.95
CA SER A 9 -34.27 -2.53 -6.27
C SER A 9 -33.55 -3.21 -5.11
N ASN A 10 -33.41 -4.54 -5.19
CA ASN A 10 -32.60 -5.35 -4.26
C ASN A 10 -31.10 -5.12 -4.52
N ALA A 11 -30.64 -3.87 -4.47
CA ALA A 11 -29.23 -3.55 -4.49
C ALA A 11 -28.63 -4.07 -3.17
N GLN A 12 -28.12 -5.30 -3.18
CA GLN A 12 -27.33 -5.79 -2.06
C GLN A 12 -26.09 -4.89 -1.95
N PRO A 13 -25.82 -4.31 -0.78
CA PRO A 13 -24.61 -3.54 -0.60
C PRO A 13 -23.41 -4.46 -0.86
N ILE A 14 -22.53 -4.04 -1.77
CA ILE A 14 -21.26 -4.72 -2.04
C ILE A 14 -20.43 -4.59 -0.75
N THR A 15 -20.56 -5.57 0.13
CA THR A 15 -19.73 -5.64 1.33
C THR A 15 -18.40 -6.24 0.90
N LEU A 16 -17.38 -5.40 0.82
CA LEU A 16 -16.02 -5.84 0.49
C LEU A 16 -15.54 -6.79 1.59
N HIS A 17 -14.92 -7.90 1.18
CA HIS A 17 -14.32 -8.84 2.14
C HIS A 17 -13.29 -8.09 3.01
N PRO A 18 -13.27 -8.30 4.35
CA PRO A 18 -12.35 -7.59 5.24
C PRO A 18 -10.88 -7.70 4.83
N ALA A 19 -10.47 -8.87 4.32
CA ALA A 19 -9.12 -9.10 3.79
C ALA A 19 -8.80 -8.20 2.58
N LEU A 20 -9.76 -7.96 1.70
CA LEU A 20 -9.60 -7.05 0.56
C LEU A 20 -9.42 -5.61 1.05
N VAL A 21 -10.21 -5.20 2.04
CA VAL A 21 -10.12 -3.85 2.62
C VAL A 21 -8.77 -3.64 3.31
N GLN A 22 -8.27 -4.65 4.02
CA GLN A 22 -6.93 -4.62 4.64
C GLN A 22 -5.83 -4.53 3.58
N ARG A 23 -5.93 -5.35 2.53
CA ARG A 23 -4.96 -5.33 1.43
C ARG A 23 -4.92 -3.97 0.73
N CYS A 24 -6.08 -3.40 0.37
CA CYS A 24 -6.13 -2.09 -0.28
C CYS A 24 -5.48 -0.99 0.58
N GLN A 25 -5.72 -1.00 1.89
CA GLN A 25 -5.09 -0.06 2.82
C GLN A 25 -3.58 -0.26 2.88
N ALA A 26 -3.12 -1.51 3.00
CA ALA A 26 -1.69 -1.82 3.03
C ALA A 26 -1.00 -1.38 1.72
N THR A 27 -1.59 -1.68 0.56
CA THR A 27 -1.06 -1.25 -0.74
C THR A 27 -1.00 0.27 -0.85
N ALA A 28 -2.00 1.00 -0.37
CA ALA A 28 -2.00 2.46 -0.39
C ALA A 28 -0.87 3.06 0.47
N LEU A 29 -0.71 2.57 1.70
CA LEU A 29 0.35 3.01 2.61
C LEU A 29 1.76 2.68 2.08
N LEU A 30 1.92 1.47 1.55
CA LEU A 30 3.18 1.04 0.95
C LEU A 30 3.50 1.82 -0.32
N GLY A 31 2.50 2.10 -1.16
CA GLY A 31 2.67 2.92 -2.36
C GLY A 31 3.19 4.32 -2.03
N GLU A 32 2.61 4.98 -1.02
CA GLU A 32 3.10 6.28 -0.54
C GLU A 32 4.57 6.19 -0.07
N ALA A 33 4.90 5.18 0.74
CA ALA A 33 6.24 5.00 1.28
C ALA A 33 7.27 4.68 0.18
N VAL A 34 6.91 3.86 -0.80
CA VAL A 34 7.75 3.55 -1.98
C VAL A 34 8.05 4.82 -2.77
N ILE A 35 7.02 5.61 -3.09
CA ILE A 35 7.18 6.87 -3.84
C ILE A 35 8.07 7.82 -3.05
N ARG A 36 7.81 8.01 -1.75
CA ARG A 36 8.60 8.88 -0.89
C ARG A 36 10.07 8.47 -0.87
N TYR A 37 10.36 7.18 -0.67
CA TYR A 37 11.72 6.66 -0.68
C TYR A 37 12.40 6.83 -2.04
N GLN A 38 11.69 6.62 -3.14
CA GLN A 38 12.27 6.79 -4.48
C GLN A 38 12.60 8.26 -4.79
N VAL A 39 11.83 9.20 -4.24
CA VAL A 39 12.07 10.64 -4.40
C VAL A 39 13.20 11.14 -3.49
N SER A 40 13.15 10.82 -2.19
CA SER A 40 14.13 11.35 -1.22
C SER A 40 15.43 10.55 -1.19
N ARG A 41 15.34 9.24 -1.45
CA ARG A 41 16.37 8.22 -1.23
C ARG A 41 17.00 8.28 0.17
N SER A 42 16.27 8.77 1.16
CA SER A 42 16.75 8.90 2.53
C SER A 42 16.77 7.54 3.25
N SER A 43 17.77 7.35 4.13
CA SER A 43 17.81 6.21 5.05
C SER A 43 16.58 6.15 5.95
N GLY A 44 16.03 7.29 6.36
CA GLY A 44 14.82 7.36 7.19
C GLY A 44 13.59 6.82 6.45
N ASP A 45 13.41 7.22 5.19
CA ASP A 45 12.31 6.73 4.36
C ASP A 45 12.48 5.24 4.01
N ARG A 46 13.73 4.77 3.86
CA ARG A 46 14.02 3.34 3.69
C ARG A 46 13.58 2.52 4.91
N ILE A 47 13.89 2.99 6.11
CA ILE A 47 13.49 2.34 7.37
C ILE A 47 11.97 2.35 7.51
N HIS A 48 11.32 3.47 7.19
CA HIS A 48 9.86 3.57 7.24
C HIS A 48 9.18 2.59 6.28
N LEU A 49 9.67 2.50 5.03
CA LEU A 49 9.19 1.52 4.04
C LEU A 49 9.38 0.08 4.53
N LEU A 50 10.55 -0.24 5.09
CA LEU A 50 10.85 -1.58 5.63
C LEU A 50 9.90 -1.95 6.78
N ALA A 51 9.63 -1.01 7.70
CA ALA A 51 8.73 -1.24 8.81
C ALA A 51 7.29 -1.52 8.35
N LEU A 52 6.78 -0.70 7.41
CA LEU A 52 5.46 -0.91 6.81
C LEU A 52 5.36 -2.26 6.09
N ALA A 53 6.39 -2.61 5.31
CA ALA A 53 6.43 -3.87 4.57
C ALA A 53 6.42 -5.08 5.51
N SER A 54 7.21 -5.03 6.59
CA SER A 54 7.23 -6.08 7.61
C SER A 54 5.86 -6.25 8.27
N MET A 55 5.21 -5.15 8.67
CA MET A 55 3.88 -5.21 9.27
C MET A 55 2.83 -5.75 8.29
N ALA A 56 2.82 -5.28 7.04
CA ALA A 56 1.89 -5.74 6.03
C ALA A 56 2.08 -7.24 5.72
N ASN A 57 3.31 -7.75 5.76
CA ASN A 57 3.61 -9.16 5.56
C ASN A 57 3.11 -10.01 6.73
N THR A 58 3.37 -9.56 7.97
CA THR A 58 2.88 -10.23 9.18
C THR A 58 1.35 -10.32 9.22
N LEU A 59 0.66 -9.30 8.70
CA LEU A 59 -0.80 -9.27 8.62
C LEU A 59 -1.37 -10.05 7.42
N GLY A 60 -0.52 -10.64 6.56
CA GLY A 60 -0.94 -11.33 5.35
C GLY A 60 -1.58 -10.41 4.31
N ALA A 61 -1.28 -9.11 4.37
CA ALA A 61 -1.86 -8.08 3.51
C ALA A 61 -1.10 -7.93 2.16
N LEU A 62 0.08 -8.54 2.05
CA LEU A 62 0.93 -8.52 0.86
C LEU A 62 0.79 -9.83 0.08
N THR A 63 0.72 -9.75 -1.25
CA THR A 63 1.03 -10.91 -2.10
C THR A 63 2.54 -11.05 -2.30
N ALA A 64 2.95 -12.18 -2.86
CA ALA A 64 4.34 -12.40 -3.26
C ALA A 64 4.83 -11.33 -4.25
N GLU A 65 3.99 -10.95 -5.22
CA GLU A 65 4.31 -9.87 -6.18
C GLU A 65 4.51 -8.52 -5.49
N ASP A 66 3.63 -8.17 -4.55
CA ASP A 66 3.74 -6.91 -3.80
C ASP A 66 5.05 -6.88 -2.98
N ALA A 67 5.44 -8.01 -2.38
CA ALA A 67 6.69 -8.15 -1.63
C ALA A 67 7.93 -8.01 -2.52
N GLU A 68 7.94 -8.63 -3.70
CA GLU A 68 9.05 -8.56 -4.66
C GLU A 68 9.34 -7.13 -5.12
N VAL A 69 8.29 -6.34 -5.37
CA VAL A 69 8.42 -4.91 -5.73
C VAL A 69 9.07 -4.12 -4.60
N ILE A 70 8.70 -4.39 -3.35
CA ILE A 70 9.27 -3.72 -2.18
C ILE A 70 10.75 -4.12 -2.00
N GLU A 71 11.08 -5.40 -2.10
CA GLU A 71 12.45 -5.89 -1.98
C GLU A 71 13.36 -5.27 -3.05
N THR A 72 12.89 -5.26 -4.30
CA THR A 72 13.58 -4.62 -5.43
C THR A 72 13.78 -3.12 -5.18
N THR A 73 12.78 -2.46 -4.59
CA THR A 73 12.88 -1.05 -4.22
C THR A 73 13.92 -0.82 -3.12
N LEU A 74 13.91 -1.64 -2.07
CA LEU A 74 14.82 -1.53 -0.92
C LEU A 74 16.28 -1.94 -1.22
N ALA A 75 16.49 -2.71 -2.29
CA ALA A 75 17.81 -3.06 -2.81
C ALA A 75 18.55 -1.85 -3.41
N LYS A 76 17.82 -0.82 -3.84
CA LYS A 76 18.43 0.44 -4.29
C LYS A 76 19.06 1.14 -3.09
N PRO A 77 20.33 1.59 -3.18
CA PRO A 77 20.99 2.24 -2.06
C PRO A 77 20.34 3.59 -1.77
N ALA A 78 20.18 3.87 -0.47
CA ALA A 78 19.82 5.19 0.02
C ALA A 78 20.97 6.17 -0.32
N GLN A 79 20.64 7.41 -0.69
CA GLN A 79 21.61 8.47 -0.70
C GLN A 79 22.06 8.70 0.73
N GLN A 80 23.31 8.32 1.00
CA GLN A 80 24.01 8.87 2.14
C GLN A 80 24.12 10.36 1.86
N HIS A 81 23.37 11.17 2.61
CA HIS A 81 23.59 12.60 2.65
C HIS A 81 24.92 12.78 3.40
N THR A 82 26.02 12.47 2.73
CA THR A 82 27.37 12.75 3.19
C THR A 82 27.44 14.27 3.20
N GLY A 83 27.24 14.86 4.36
CA GLY A 83 27.45 16.28 4.58
C GLY A 83 28.92 16.60 4.34
N ALA A 84 29.28 16.82 3.09
CA ALA A 84 30.48 17.56 2.72
C ALA A 84 30.08 19.04 2.64
N SER A 85 29.97 19.68 3.80
CA SER A 85 30.28 21.10 3.92
C SER A 85 31.77 21.21 4.18
N ALA A 86 32.53 21.59 3.15
CA ALA A 86 33.83 22.25 3.26
C ALA A 86 34.14 22.92 1.93
#